data_AF-A0A935IZD2-F1
#
_entry.id   AF-A0A935IZD2-F1
#
_cell.length_a   1.000
_cell.length_b   1.000
_cell.length_c   1.000
_cell.angle_alpha   90.00
_cell.angle_beta   90.00
_cell.angle_gamma   90.00
#
_symmetry.space_group_name_H-M   'P 1'
#
loop_
_entity.id
_entity.type
_entity.pdbx_description
1 polymer ?
#
loop_
_entity_poly.entity_id
_entity_poly.type
_entity_poly.pdbx_seq_one_letter_code
_entity_poly.pdbx_strand_id
1 'polypeptide(L)'
;MTFAPRTSRDVTLDILKGIGCLFMIVAHSSLNFGGYERFKFWYGLAPVLFFSAAGVTAALQAQKYKPRGVLLTYAFLLLLGYSFNRITDPGFLKEIEFDIIQMIAVGSSVIYLVERYARPPAWIYFLLGLLAFGMKFLLQALFSGFAVVGLTNLIFPPGIFPIFPWLFLFFFGLFAYRNNNAINLAAALGSGLLLLVLQQTNFPLDIENKWDMSIGYFLVSCILLFGTFYLLRLIPFPPHPRGLGLLTFLGQNSLLFLYVHFPIILYFKEIHIQNIYTVIFENPYLFWVLTLALTVIVMVILLWLPRSKALTALFSQLPVWLVLVFLVFAVGIYIRNRFFTYYIEIGLGLLIALFYPRLANLLKQRSSQNTSPS
;
A
#
# COMPACT_ATOMS: atom_id res chain seq x y z
N MET A 1 -24.13 -19.59 -0.25
CA MET A 1 -23.02 -20.20 0.52
C MET A 1 -22.58 -19.20 1.59
N THR A 2 -22.87 -19.51 2.84
CA THR A 2 -22.47 -18.73 4.02
C THR A 2 -20.98 -18.94 4.27
N PHE A 3 -20.17 -17.90 4.09
CA PHE A 3 -18.76 -17.93 4.47
C PHE A 3 -18.67 -18.05 5.99
N ALA A 4 -18.23 -19.21 6.48
CA ALA A 4 -17.89 -19.38 7.88
C ALA A 4 -16.80 -18.35 8.27
N PRO A 5 -16.88 -17.71 9.45
CA PRO A 5 -15.86 -16.76 9.88
C PRO A 5 -14.56 -17.53 10.13
N ARG A 6 -13.61 -17.46 9.18
CA ARG A 6 -12.24 -17.91 9.43
C ARG A 6 -11.66 -17.05 10.55
N THR A 7 -11.54 -17.64 11.73
CA THR A 7 -10.88 -17.05 12.90
C THR A 7 -9.37 -16.92 12.73
N SER A 8 -8.81 -17.50 11.65
CA SER A 8 -7.40 -17.44 11.27
C SER A 8 -7.11 -16.28 10.31
N ARG A 9 -5.92 -15.69 10.48
CA ARG A 9 -5.34 -14.69 9.57
C ARG A 9 -5.29 -15.25 8.14
N ASP A 10 -5.70 -14.45 7.17
CA ASP A 10 -5.67 -14.83 5.75
C ASP A 10 -4.24 -14.66 5.18
N VAL A 11 -3.53 -15.78 5.03
CA VAL A 11 -2.15 -15.81 4.56
C VAL A 11 -2.02 -15.35 3.11
N THR A 12 -3.08 -15.50 2.28
CA THR A 12 -3.05 -15.05 0.88
C THR A 12 -2.87 -13.54 0.79
N LEU A 13 -3.46 -12.78 1.71
CA LEU A 13 -3.28 -11.32 1.76
C LEU A 13 -1.87 -10.92 2.18
N ASP A 14 -1.23 -11.71 3.05
CA ASP A 14 0.18 -11.50 3.40
C ASP A 14 1.09 -11.81 2.21
N ILE A 15 0.87 -12.93 1.50
CA ILE A 15 1.65 -13.25 0.30
C ILE A 15 1.52 -12.13 -0.75
N LEU A 16 0.31 -11.61 -0.97
CA LEU A 16 0.04 -10.56 -1.94
C LEU A 16 0.80 -9.26 -1.60
N LYS A 17 0.79 -8.85 -0.33
CA LYS A 17 1.62 -7.73 0.16
C LYS A 17 3.12 -8.04 0.06
N GLY A 18 3.53 -9.28 0.31
CA GLY A 18 4.92 -9.73 0.19
C GLY A 18 5.46 -9.61 -1.23
N ILE A 19 4.65 -9.98 -2.23
CA ILE A 19 4.97 -9.75 -3.65
C ILE A 19 5.08 -8.24 -3.91
N GLY A 20 4.16 -7.44 -3.37
CA GLY A 20 4.24 -5.97 -3.41
C GLY A 20 5.54 -5.43 -2.82
N CYS A 21 6.04 -5.98 -1.70
CA CYS A 21 7.33 -5.59 -1.12
C CYS A 21 8.48 -5.86 -2.08
N LEU A 22 8.51 -7.02 -2.76
CA LEU A 22 9.54 -7.32 -3.76
C LEU A 22 9.48 -6.33 -4.93
N PHE A 23 8.26 -5.96 -5.35
CA PHE A 23 8.08 -4.98 -6.43
C PHE A 23 8.62 -3.60 -6.03
N MET A 24 8.40 -3.16 -4.79
CA MET A 24 8.91 -1.87 -4.32
C MET A 24 10.44 -1.75 -4.35
N ILE A 25 11.19 -2.84 -4.10
CA ILE A 25 12.66 -2.83 -4.20
C ILE A 25 13.10 -2.40 -5.60
N VAL A 26 12.52 -3.01 -6.62
CA VAL A 26 12.89 -2.73 -8.00
C VAL A 26 12.39 -1.34 -8.41
N ALA A 27 11.15 -1.00 -8.06
CA ALA A 27 10.54 0.29 -8.39
C ALA A 27 11.34 1.49 -7.85
N HIS A 28 11.83 1.40 -6.61
CA HIS A 28 12.58 2.49 -5.98
C HIS A 28 14.07 2.48 -6.27
N SER A 29 14.62 1.42 -6.86
CA SER A 29 16.05 1.36 -7.23
C SER A 29 16.43 2.40 -8.28
N SER A 30 15.50 2.81 -9.16
CA SER A 30 15.68 3.79 -10.24
C SER A 30 17.03 3.68 -10.99
N LEU A 31 17.55 2.46 -11.13
CA LEU A 31 18.84 2.21 -11.75
C LEU A 31 18.70 2.38 -13.27
N ASN A 32 19.40 3.36 -13.85
CA ASN A 32 19.40 3.62 -15.29
C ASN A 32 20.42 2.73 -16.01
N PHE A 33 20.23 1.42 -15.95
CA PHE A 33 21.07 0.46 -16.65
C PHE A 33 20.38 -0.03 -17.93
N GLY A 34 21.13 -0.04 -19.04
CA GLY A 34 20.64 -0.42 -20.36
C GLY A 34 19.86 -1.74 -20.32
N GLY A 35 18.58 -1.70 -20.71
CA GLY A 35 17.70 -2.87 -20.77
C GLY A 35 16.92 -3.20 -19.49
N TYR A 36 17.16 -2.49 -18.38
CA TYR A 36 16.44 -2.70 -17.10
C TYR A 36 15.32 -1.69 -16.83
N GLU A 37 15.25 -0.60 -17.61
CA GLU A 37 14.17 0.41 -17.54
C GLU A 37 12.77 -0.23 -17.64
N ARG A 38 12.60 -1.20 -18.55
CA ARG A 38 11.34 -1.95 -18.75
C ARG A 38 10.82 -2.63 -17.49
N PHE A 39 11.68 -2.98 -16.54
CA PHE A 39 11.27 -3.60 -15.29
C PHE A 39 10.67 -2.56 -14.33
N LYS A 40 11.15 -1.31 -14.35
CA LYS A 40 10.65 -0.25 -13.45
C LYS A 40 9.15 -0.05 -13.59
N PHE A 41 8.61 -0.16 -14.80
CA PHE A 41 7.17 -0.11 -15.04
C PHE A 41 6.40 -1.21 -14.30
N TRP A 42 6.73 -2.48 -14.57
CA TRP A 42 6.03 -3.64 -13.99
C TRP A 42 6.10 -3.65 -12.46
N TYR A 43 7.25 -3.27 -11.91
CA TYR A 43 7.44 -3.20 -10.47
C TYR A 43 6.83 -1.93 -9.85
N GLY A 44 6.62 -0.88 -10.65
CA GLY A 44 5.84 0.30 -10.28
C GLY A 44 4.36 0.01 -10.00
N LEU A 45 3.89 -1.21 -10.28
CA LEU A 45 2.54 -1.68 -9.95
C LEU A 45 2.41 -2.21 -8.50
N ALA A 46 3.46 -2.14 -7.67
CA ALA A 46 3.38 -2.55 -6.26
C ALA A 46 2.14 -2.02 -5.49
N PRO A 47 1.71 -0.74 -5.67
CA PRO A 47 0.53 -0.22 -4.98
C PRO A 47 -0.78 -0.95 -5.32
N VAL A 48 -0.90 -1.54 -6.51
CA VAL A 48 -2.05 -2.38 -6.91
C VAL A 48 -2.27 -3.51 -5.90
N LEU A 49 -1.17 -4.12 -5.46
CA LEU A 49 -1.20 -5.23 -4.50
C LEU A 49 -1.49 -4.73 -3.09
N PHE A 50 -0.84 -3.65 -2.65
CA PHE A 50 -1.07 -3.09 -1.31
C PHE A 50 -2.50 -2.59 -1.12
N PHE A 51 -3.02 -1.82 -2.07
CA PHE A 51 -4.36 -1.20 -1.97
C PHE A 51 -5.46 -2.26 -2.03
N SER A 52 -5.31 -3.27 -2.89
CA SER A 52 -6.27 -4.40 -2.93
C SER A 52 -6.26 -5.21 -1.64
N ALA A 53 -5.09 -5.59 -1.10
CA ALA A 53 -5.00 -6.28 0.19
C ALA A 53 -5.54 -5.43 1.36
N ALA A 54 -5.29 -4.12 1.35
CA ALA A 54 -5.78 -3.20 2.36
C ALA A 54 -7.32 -3.11 2.35
N GLY A 55 -7.93 -3.01 1.16
CA GLY A 55 -9.38 -3.02 1.00
C GLY A 55 -10.02 -4.29 1.56
N VAL A 56 -9.50 -5.47 1.21
CA VAL A 56 -9.99 -6.75 1.77
C VAL A 56 -9.84 -6.78 3.29
N THR A 57 -8.68 -6.36 3.80
CA THR A 57 -8.41 -6.33 5.25
C THR A 57 -9.38 -5.41 5.98
N ALA A 58 -9.71 -4.25 5.42
CA ALA A 58 -10.66 -3.30 5.99
C ALA A 58 -12.09 -3.89 6.04
N ALA A 59 -12.51 -4.60 5.00
CA ALA A 59 -13.80 -5.29 4.96
C ALA A 59 -13.89 -6.37 6.05
N LEU A 60 -12.83 -7.17 6.24
CA LEU A 60 -12.77 -8.15 7.32
C LEU A 60 -12.83 -7.48 8.70
N GLN A 61 -12.23 -6.30 8.86
CA GLN A 61 -12.31 -5.54 10.10
C GLN A 61 -13.72 -4.99 10.37
N ALA A 62 -14.48 -4.60 9.35
CA ALA A 62 -15.86 -4.11 9.47
C ALA A 62 -16.83 -5.15 10.05
N GLN A 63 -16.52 -6.43 9.89
CA GLN A 63 -17.28 -7.54 10.45
C GLN A 63 -16.95 -7.80 11.93
N LYS A 64 -15.75 -7.44 12.39
CA LYS A 64 -15.21 -7.85 13.71
C LYS A 64 -15.15 -6.72 14.74
N TYR A 65 -14.93 -5.49 14.30
CA TYR A 65 -14.58 -4.38 15.19
C TYR A 65 -15.55 -3.20 15.05
N LYS A 66 -15.70 -2.41 16.12
CA LYS A 66 -16.56 -1.22 16.15
C LYS A 66 -15.98 -0.06 15.30
N PRO A 67 -16.83 0.80 14.70
CA PRO A 67 -16.38 1.87 13.80
C PRO A 67 -15.37 2.83 14.41
N ARG A 68 -15.67 3.38 15.60
CA ARG A 68 -14.81 4.36 16.27
C ARG A 68 -13.36 3.88 16.39
N GLY A 69 -13.15 2.64 16.85
CA GLY A 69 -11.80 2.10 17.06
C GLY A 69 -11.01 1.92 15.77
N VAL A 70 -11.67 1.41 14.73
CA VAL A 70 -11.02 1.17 13.42
C VAL A 70 -10.73 2.48 12.70
N LEU A 71 -11.70 3.41 12.65
CA LEU A 71 -11.52 4.71 12.02
C LEU A 71 -10.46 5.55 12.73
N LEU A 72 -10.40 5.53 14.07
CA LEU A 72 -9.31 6.19 14.80
C LEU A 72 -7.95 5.56 14.48
N THR A 73 -7.88 4.23 14.36
CA THR A 73 -6.63 3.56 13.95
C THR A 73 -6.18 4.02 12.57
N TYR A 74 -7.09 4.12 11.60
CA TYR A 74 -6.76 4.64 10.27
C TYR A 74 -6.46 6.14 10.26
N ALA A 75 -7.12 6.94 11.10
CA ALA A 75 -6.79 8.35 11.28
C ALA A 75 -5.36 8.55 11.81
N PHE A 76 -4.94 7.76 12.81
CA PHE A 76 -3.55 7.74 13.24
C PHE A 76 -2.61 7.28 12.13
N LEU A 77 -2.95 6.23 11.38
CA LEU A 77 -2.12 5.78 10.25
C LEU A 77 -1.95 6.89 9.20
N LEU A 78 -3.02 7.64 8.91
CA LEU A 78 -2.99 8.78 7.99
C LEU A 78 -2.02 9.87 8.48
N LEU A 79 -2.16 10.29 9.74
CA LEU A 79 -1.36 11.36 10.31
C LEU A 79 0.11 10.96 10.48
N LEU A 80 0.36 9.78 11.02
CA LEU A 80 1.69 9.23 11.22
C LEU A 80 2.36 8.89 9.88
N GLY A 81 1.59 8.60 8.84
CA GLY A 81 2.11 8.36 7.49
C GLY A 81 2.90 9.54 6.92
N TYR A 82 2.69 10.76 7.41
CA TYR A 82 3.44 11.93 6.93
C TYR A 82 4.93 11.89 7.25
N SER A 83 5.36 11.04 8.18
CA SER A 83 6.81 10.77 8.32
C SER A 83 7.38 10.15 7.06
N PHE A 84 6.60 9.36 6.31
CA PHE A 84 7.05 8.82 5.03
C PHE A 84 7.12 9.88 3.93
N ASN A 85 6.11 10.76 3.83
CA ASN A 85 6.12 11.88 2.86
C ASN A 85 7.37 12.75 3.00
N ARG A 86 7.85 12.98 4.23
CA ARG A 86 9.08 13.76 4.47
C ARG A 86 10.35 13.09 3.95
N ILE A 87 10.37 11.76 3.98
CA ILE A 87 11.49 10.95 3.48
C ILE A 87 11.53 11.03 1.95
N THR A 88 10.36 11.13 1.30
CA THR A 88 10.23 11.20 -0.16
C THR A 88 10.25 12.62 -0.73
N ASP A 89 9.74 13.63 -0.01
CA ASP A 89 9.79 15.06 -0.35
C ASP A 89 9.89 15.97 0.90
N PRO A 90 11.04 16.64 1.13
CA PRO A 90 11.20 17.62 2.21
C PRO A 90 10.26 18.85 2.13
N GLY A 91 9.60 19.08 0.98
CA GLY A 91 8.71 20.20 0.70
C GLY A 91 7.21 19.95 0.93
N PHE A 92 6.78 18.76 1.35
CA PHE A 92 5.36 18.31 1.30
C PHE A 92 4.31 19.17 2.05
N LEU A 93 4.70 20.11 2.92
CA LEU A 93 3.74 21.05 3.52
C LEU A 93 3.34 22.18 2.56
N LYS A 94 4.08 22.38 1.46
CA LYS A 94 3.75 23.36 0.43
C LYS A 94 2.65 22.84 -0.49
N GLU A 95 2.68 21.55 -0.81
CA GLU A 95 1.70 20.87 -1.63
C GLU A 95 1.32 19.57 -0.92
N ILE A 96 0.13 19.55 -0.30
CA ILE A 96 -0.31 18.38 0.45
C ILE A 96 -0.69 17.27 -0.52
N GLU A 97 0.10 16.21 -0.52
CA GLU A 97 -0.13 15.01 -1.33
C GLU A 97 -0.23 13.76 -0.47
N PHE A 98 -0.97 12.77 -0.97
CA PHE A 98 -1.03 11.46 -0.35
C PHE A 98 0.05 10.55 -0.91
N ASP A 99 0.87 10.02 -0.01
CA ASP A 99 1.72 8.87 -0.29
C ASP A 99 0.93 7.58 0.02
N ILE A 100 1.58 6.43 -0.18
CA ILE A 100 0.99 5.10 -0.09
C ILE A 100 0.31 4.85 1.26
N ILE A 101 0.83 5.40 2.37
CA ILE A 101 0.28 5.20 3.71
C ILE A 101 -1.05 5.95 3.90
N GLN A 102 -1.12 7.21 3.48
CA GLN A 102 -2.34 8.03 3.55
C GLN A 102 -3.42 7.44 2.66
N MET A 103 -3.06 7.03 1.44
CA MET A 103 -4.01 6.39 0.54
C MET A 103 -4.54 5.07 1.11
N ILE A 104 -3.67 4.24 1.75
CA ILE A 104 -4.11 3.04 2.49
C ILE A 104 -5.10 3.41 3.61
N ALA A 105 -4.82 4.45 4.40
CA ALA A 105 -5.68 4.86 5.48
C ALA A 105 -7.06 5.35 5.00
N VAL A 106 -7.10 6.20 3.96
CA VAL A 106 -8.34 6.72 3.37
C VAL A 106 -9.13 5.60 2.68
N GLY A 107 -8.49 4.86 1.78
CA GLY A 107 -9.15 3.77 1.06
C GLY A 107 -9.68 2.69 1.99
N SER A 108 -8.91 2.31 3.02
CA SER A 108 -9.38 1.36 4.04
C SER A 108 -10.56 1.90 4.85
N SER A 109 -10.57 3.20 5.17
CA SER A 109 -11.69 3.83 5.88
C SER A 109 -12.96 3.82 5.03
N VAL A 110 -12.85 4.12 3.73
CA VAL A 110 -13.98 4.05 2.79
C VAL A 110 -14.53 2.63 2.70
N ILE A 111 -13.68 1.63 2.45
CA ILE A 111 -14.15 0.23 2.38
C ILE A 111 -14.76 -0.22 3.71
N TYR A 112 -14.15 0.14 4.83
CA TYR A 112 -14.68 -0.19 6.14
C TYR A 112 -16.09 0.36 6.33
N LEU A 113 -16.32 1.64 5.98
CA LEU A 113 -17.63 2.29 6.10
C LEU A 113 -18.68 1.66 5.17
N VAL A 114 -18.33 1.44 3.89
CA VAL A 114 -19.22 0.79 2.91
C VAL A 114 -19.59 -0.63 3.38
N GLU A 115 -18.61 -1.42 3.81
CA GLU A 115 -18.85 -2.78 4.31
C GLU A 115 -19.54 -2.79 5.68
N ARG A 116 -19.41 -1.75 6.49
CA ARG A 116 -20.08 -1.71 7.80
C ARG A 116 -21.56 -1.39 7.66
N TYR A 117 -21.90 -0.42 6.80
CA TYR A 117 -23.24 0.16 6.76
C TYR A 117 -24.09 -0.31 5.58
N ALA A 118 -23.49 -0.61 4.42
CA ALA A 118 -24.23 -1.02 3.24
C ALA A 118 -24.10 -2.52 2.92
N ARG A 119 -22.94 -3.14 3.17
CA ARG A 119 -22.63 -4.55 2.81
C ARG A 119 -23.15 -4.95 1.42
N PRO A 120 -22.86 -4.17 0.38
CA PRO A 120 -23.45 -4.43 -0.92
C PRO A 120 -22.97 -5.78 -1.49
N PRO A 121 -23.77 -6.39 -2.39
CA PRO A 121 -23.36 -7.58 -3.13
C PRO A 121 -22.08 -7.32 -3.94
N ALA A 122 -21.33 -8.38 -4.24
CA ALA A 122 -19.98 -8.27 -4.78
C ALA A 122 -19.88 -7.39 -6.04
N TRP A 123 -20.82 -7.53 -6.99
CA TRP A 123 -20.83 -6.76 -8.25
C TRP A 123 -20.92 -5.23 -8.05
N ILE A 124 -21.51 -4.75 -6.95
CA ILE A 124 -21.54 -3.31 -6.66
C ILE A 124 -20.13 -2.80 -6.35
N TYR A 125 -19.25 -3.60 -5.74
CA TYR A 125 -17.85 -3.21 -5.56
C TYR A 125 -17.12 -3.06 -6.90
N PHE A 126 -17.46 -3.87 -7.90
CA PHE A 126 -16.94 -3.67 -9.26
C PHE A 126 -17.43 -2.34 -9.85
N LEU A 127 -18.72 -2.00 -9.71
CA LEU A 127 -19.23 -0.71 -10.17
C LEU A 127 -18.63 0.47 -9.42
N LEU A 128 -18.46 0.37 -8.10
CA LEU A 128 -17.82 1.42 -7.28
C LEU A 128 -16.35 1.62 -7.66
N GLY A 129 -15.64 0.55 -8.02
CA GLY A 129 -14.28 0.65 -8.54
C GLY A 129 -14.22 1.34 -9.90
N LEU A 130 -15.11 0.96 -10.84
CA LEU A 130 -15.22 1.65 -12.13
C LEU A 130 -15.61 3.13 -11.96
N LEU A 131 -16.53 3.43 -11.03
CA LEU A 131 -16.92 4.78 -10.72
C LEU A 131 -15.75 5.56 -10.13
N ALA A 132 -15.00 5.01 -9.17
CA ALA A 132 -13.83 5.65 -8.59
C ALA A 132 -12.76 5.97 -9.64
N PHE A 133 -12.51 5.07 -10.60
CA PHE A 133 -11.65 5.36 -11.74
C PHE A 133 -12.24 6.45 -12.64
N GLY A 134 -13.51 6.30 -13.03
CA GLY A 134 -14.22 7.22 -13.94
C GLY A 134 -14.37 8.65 -13.39
N MET A 135 -14.44 8.81 -12.07
CA MET A 135 -14.47 10.11 -11.39
C MET A 135 -13.27 10.98 -11.77
N LYS A 136 -12.11 10.39 -12.11
CA LYS A 136 -10.96 11.15 -12.62
C LYS A 136 -11.35 12.01 -13.83
N PHE A 137 -12.02 11.43 -14.83
CA PHE A 137 -12.40 12.15 -16.05
C PHE A 137 -13.42 13.25 -15.77
N LEU A 138 -14.38 12.96 -14.88
CA LEU A 138 -15.37 13.96 -14.47
C LEU A 138 -14.69 15.14 -13.74
N LEU A 139 -13.80 14.86 -12.79
CA LEU A 139 -13.08 15.89 -12.04
C LEU A 139 -12.15 16.69 -12.94
N GLN A 140 -11.41 16.04 -13.84
CA GLN A 140 -10.55 16.73 -14.80
C GLN A 140 -11.37 17.62 -15.74
N ALA A 141 -12.55 17.18 -16.19
CA ALA A 141 -13.42 18.01 -17.02
C ALA A 141 -13.97 19.23 -16.24
N LEU A 142 -14.47 19.00 -15.02
CA LEU A 142 -15.08 20.04 -14.18
C LEU A 142 -14.08 21.09 -13.67
N PHE A 143 -12.85 20.68 -13.37
CA PHE A 143 -11.81 21.53 -12.78
C PHE A 143 -10.68 21.88 -13.75
N SER A 144 -10.87 21.64 -15.05
CA SER A 144 -9.91 22.04 -16.07
C SER A 144 -9.65 23.55 -15.98
N GLY A 145 -8.41 23.93 -15.66
CA GLY A 145 -8.00 25.33 -15.50
C GLY A 145 -8.17 25.93 -14.09
N PHE A 146 -8.71 25.19 -13.11
CA PHE A 146 -8.85 25.65 -11.73
C PHE A 146 -8.10 24.72 -10.76
N ALA A 147 -6.97 25.20 -10.22
CA ALA A 147 -6.27 24.54 -9.13
C ALA A 147 -6.79 25.06 -7.78
N VAL A 148 -7.39 24.18 -6.98
CA VAL A 148 -7.67 24.47 -5.57
C VAL A 148 -6.44 24.06 -4.79
N VAL A 149 -5.67 25.06 -4.36
CA VAL A 149 -4.42 24.88 -3.61
C VAL A 149 -4.65 23.92 -2.44
N GLY A 150 -3.86 22.84 -2.38
CA GLY A 150 -3.91 21.84 -1.32
C GLY A 150 -5.02 20.78 -1.44
N LEU A 151 -5.96 20.90 -2.38
CA LEU A 151 -7.05 19.94 -2.57
C LEU A 151 -6.91 19.15 -3.88
N THR A 152 -6.43 19.81 -4.94
CA THR A 152 -6.31 19.21 -6.28
C THR A 152 -5.49 17.92 -6.23
N ASN A 153 -4.23 17.97 -5.78
CA ASN A 153 -3.32 16.81 -5.78
C ASN A 153 -3.72 15.68 -4.80
N LEU A 154 -4.62 15.97 -3.85
CA LEU A 154 -5.15 14.98 -2.91
C LEU A 154 -6.33 14.21 -3.50
N ILE A 155 -7.18 14.88 -4.27
CA ILE A 155 -8.43 14.31 -4.78
C ILE A 155 -8.27 13.75 -6.18
N PHE A 156 -7.52 14.41 -7.08
CA PHE A 156 -7.32 13.99 -8.47
C PHE A 156 -5.89 14.29 -8.97
N PRO A 157 -5.44 13.71 -10.10
CA PRO A 157 -4.08 13.93 -10.61
C PRO A 157 -3.76 15.42 -10.81
N PRO A 158 -2.49 15.85 -10.62
CA PRO A 158 -1.26 15.06 -10.80
C PRO A 158 -0.56 14.53 -9.52
N GLY A 159 -1.20 14.50 -8.35
CA GLY A 159 -0.55 14.03 -7.11
C GLY A 159 -0.04 12.58 -7.15
N ILE A 160 0.77 12.17 -6.17
CA ILE A 160 1.37 10.82 -6.09
C ILE A 160 0.28 9.71 -6.06
N PHE A 161 -0.59 9.73 -5.05
CA PHE A 161 -1.73 8.81 -4.91
C PHE A 161 -3.04 9.56 -4.60
N PRO A 162 -3.58 10.36 -5.52
CA PRO A 162 -4.86 11.04 -5.32
C PRO A 162 -5.97 10.03 -5.09
N ILE A 163 -6.98 10.39 -4.28
CA ILE A 163 -8.10 9.50 -3.93
C ILE A 163 -8.75 8.94 -5.21
N PHE A 164 -9.06 9.81 -6.16
CA PHE A 164 -9.49 9.41 -7.48
C PHE A 164 -8.31 9.57 -8.45
N PRO A 165 -7.93 8.52 -9.19
CA PRO A 165 -8.66 7.26 -9.32
C PRO A 165 -8.30 6.16 -8.32
N TRP A 166 -7.19 6.24 -7.57
CA TRP A 166 -6.55 5.11 -6.88
C TRP A 166 -7.44 4.31 -5.92
N LEU A 167 -8.53 4.90 -5.42
CA LEU A 167 -9.56 4.23 -4.62
C LEU A 167 -10.15 2.98 -5.32
N PHE A 168 -10.13 2.92 -6.67
CA PHE A 168 -10.64 1.77 -7.42
C PHE A 168 -10.02 0.43 -6.99
N LEU A 169 -8.73 0.42 -6.63
CA LEU A 169 -7.99 -0.78 -6.28
C LEU A 169 -8.49 -1.42 -4.98
N PHE A 170 -8.97 -0.61 -4.05
CA PHE A 170 -9.55 -1.09 -2.79
C PHE A 170 -10.87 -1.82 -3.04
N PHE A 171 -11.71 -1.25 -3.91
CA PHE A 171 -12.98 -1.85 -4.32
C PHE A 171 -12.76 -3.12 -5.15
N PHE A 172 -11.87 -3.07 -6.13
CA PHE A 172 -11.54 -4.23 -6.96
C PHE A 172 -10.88 -5.36 -6.17
N GLY A 173 -10.04 -5.04 -5.18
CA GLY A 173 -9.48 -6.04 -4.27
C GLY A 173 -10.58 -6.81 -3.53
N LEU A 174 -11.57 -6.11 -2.98
CA LEU A 174 -12.71 -6.74 -2.30
C LEU A 174 -13.61 -7.52 -3.26
N PHE A 175 -13.87 -7.00 -4.47
CA PHE A 175 -14.59 -7.71 -5.52
C PHE A 175 -13.87 -9.02 -5.88
N ALA A 176 -12.57 -8.97 -6.16
CA ALA A 176 -11.75 -10.14 -6.50
C ALA A 176 -11.75 -11.17 -5.37
N TYR A 177 -11.72 -10.71 -4.12
CA TYR A 177 -11.72 -11.57 -2.93
C TYR A 177 -13.06 -12.28 -2.68
N ARG A 178 -14.20 -11.69 -3.04
CA ARG A 178 -15.53 -12.28 -2.81
C ARG A 178 -15.99 -13.21 -3.92
N ASN A 179 -15.58 -12.95 -5.15
CA ASN A 179 -16.03 -13.72 -6.29
C ASN A 179 -15.26 -15.04 -6.43
N ASN A 180 -15.77 -15.94 -7.27
CA ASN A 180 -15.10 -17.19 -7.61
C ASN A 180 -13.87 -16.96 -8.51
N ASN A 181 -13.07 -18.01 -8.72
CA ASN A 181 -11.85 -17.89 -9.50
C ASN A 181 -12.10 -17.62 -10.99
N ALA A 182 -13.21 -18.12 -11.54
CA ALA A 182 -13.59 -17.92 -12.93
C ALA A 182 -13.85 -16.44 -13.24
N ILE A 183 -14.49 -15.70 -12.33
CA ILE A 183 -14.73 -14.26 -12.49
C ILE A 183 -13.40 -13.49 -12.47
N ASN A 184 -12.44 -13.86 -11.61
CA ASN A 184 -11.12 -13.23 -11.61
C ASN A 184 -10.39 -13.48 -12.93
N LEU A 185 -10.43 -14.71 -13.44
CA LEU A 185 -9.84 -15.03 -14.75
C LEU A 185 -10.52 -14.23 -15.88
N ALA A 186 -11.85 -14.20 -15.90
CA ALA A 186 -12.62 -13.47 -16.89
C ALA A 186 -12.33 -11.96 -16.85
N ALA A 187 -12.22 -11.37 -15.66
CA ALA A 187 -11.88 -9.95 -15.49
C ALA A 187 -10.44 -9.64 -15.94
N ALA A 188 -9.48 -10.52 -15.63
CA ALA A 188 -8.09 -10.39 -16.10
C ALA A 188 -8.01 -10.49 -17.63
N LEU A 189 -8.61 -11.52 -18.22
CA LEU A 189 -8.63 -11.74 -19.67
C LEU A 189 -9.42 -10.64 -20.39
N GLY A 190 -10.55 -10.20 -19.84
CA GLY A 190 -11.34 -9.09 -20.39
C GLY A 190 -10.58 -7.77 -20.39
N SER A 191 -9.83 -7.49 -19.32
CA SER A 191 -8.96 -6.30 -19.25
C SER A 191 -7.82 -6.38 -20.27
N GLY A 192 -7.21 -7.56 -20.44
CA GLY A 192 -6.20 -7.80 -21.46
C GLY A 192 -6.73 -7.68 -22.89
N LEU A 193 -7.93 -8.24 -23.15
CA LEU A 193 -8.57 -8.12 -24.45
C LEU A 193 -8.92 -6.67 -24.77
N LEU A 194 -9.48 -5.93 -23.82
CA LEU A 194 -9.79 -4.51 -24.00
C LEU A 194 -8.52 -3.69 -24.28
N LEU A 195 -7.42 -3.99 -23.57
CA LEU A 195 -6.12 -3.36 -23.84
C LEU A 195 -5.66 -3.61 -25.29
N LEU A 196 -5.75 -4.85 -25.77
CA LEU A 196 -5.39 -5.21 -27.14
C LEU A 196 -6.29 -4.55 -28.19
N VAL A 197 -7.61 -4.50 -27.95
CA VAL A 197 -8.57 -3.84 -28.85
C VAL A 197 -8.28 -2.34 -28.94
N LEU A 198 -8.09 -1.66 -27.81
CA LEU A 198 -7.75 -0.23 -27.79
C LEU A 198 -6.43 0.04 -28.51
N GLN A 199 -5.42 -0.82 -28.33
CA GLN A 199 -4.16 -0.74 -29.04
C GLN A 199 -4.33 -0.86 -30.56
N GLN A 200 -5.17 -1.79 -31.04
CA GLN A 200 -5.48 -1.94 -32.48
C GLN A 200 -6.20 -0.73 -33.08
N THR A 201 -6.99 -0.01 -32.28
CA THR A 201 -7.66 1.24 -32.70
C THR A 201 -6.76 2.48 -32.68
N ASN A 202 -5.45 2.34 -32.38
CA ASN A 202 -4.52 3.45 -32.15
C ASN A 202 -4.97 4.41 -31.03
N PHE A 203 -5.73 3.92 -30.04
CA PHE A 203 -6.10 4.72 -28.89
C PHE A 203 -4.86 5.02 -28.03
N PRO A 204 -4.67 6.27 -27.55
CA PRO A 204 -3.52 6.62 -26.72
C PRO A 204 -3.64 6.00 -25.32
N LEU A 205 -3.11 4.79 -25.15
CA LEU A 205 -3.19 4.04 -23.89
C LEU A 205 -2.30 4.60 -22.78
N ASP A 206 -1.13 5.13 -23.14
CA ASP A 206 -0.13 5.67 -22.23
C ASP A 206 0.18 4.73 -21.04
N ILE A 207 0.53 3.48 -21.34
CA ILE A 207 0.57 2.37 -20.37
C ILE A 207 1.49 2.67 -19.16
N GLU A 208 2.56 3.42 -19.37
CA GLU A 208 3.56 3.71 -18.33
C GLU A 208 3.21 4.89 -17.42
N ASN A 209 2.18 5.68 -17.77
CA ASN A 209 1.80 6.86 -17.01
C ASN A 209 0.94 6.54 -15.79
N LYS A 210 1.63 6.13 -14.73
CA LYS A 210 1.04 5.86 -13.42
C LYS A 210 0.50 7.11 -12.71
N TRP A 211 1.10 8.28 -12.98
CA TRP A 211 0.81 9.52 -12.25
C TRP A 211 -0.54 10.10 -12.65
N ASP A 212 -0.85 10.04 -13.95
CA ASP A 212 -2.19 10.33 -14.44
C ASP A 212 -3.15 9.14 -14.25
N MET A 213 -2.63 7.93 -13.95
CA MET A 213 -3.39 6.68 -14.01
C MET A 213 -4.15 6.61 -15.34
N SER A 214 -3.39 6.51 -16.42
CA SER A 214 -3.94 6.39 -17.77
C SER A 214 -4.86 5.17 -17.90
N ILE A 215 -5.65 5.11 -18.98
CA ILE A 215 -6.49 3.94 -19.27
C ILE A 215 -5.61 2.69 -19.44
N GLY A 216 -4.44 2.82 -20.10
CA GLY A 216 -3.50 1.71 -20.24
C GLY A 216 -2.98 1.22 -18.88
N TYR A 217 -2.56 2.12 -18.00
CA TYR A 217 -2.09 1.76 -16.66
C TYR A 217 -3.20 1.13 -15.81
N PHE A 218 -4.44 1.65 -15.90
CA PHE A 218 -5.61 1.08 -15.24
C PHE A 218 -5.89 -0.36 -15.69
N LEU A 219 -5.86 -0.63 -17.00
CA LEU A 219 -6.09 -1.97 -17.53
C LEU A 219 -4.99 -2.94 -17.12
N VAL A 220 -3.72 -2.54 -17.17
CA VAL A 220 -2.60 -3.36 -16.68
C VAL A 220 -2.73 -3.63 -15.17
N SER A 221 -3.17 -2.63 -14.39
CA SER A 221 -3.47 -2.79 -12.97
C SER A 221 -4.58 -3.82 -12.72
N CYS A 222 -5.62 -3.82 -13.56
CA CYS A 222 -6.70 -4.82 -13.50
C CYS A 222 -6.20 -6.22 -13.83
N ILE A 223 -5.39 -6.38 -14.90
CA ILE A 223 -4.77 -7.66 -15.26
C ILE A 223 -3.95 -8.19 -14.08
N LEU A 224 -3.08 -7.35 -13.49
CA LEU A 224 -2.24 -7.75 -12.36
C LEU A 224 -3.09 -8.12 -11.13
N LEU A 225 -4.06 -7.29 -10.76
CA LEU A 225 -4.91 -7.52 -9.59
C LEU A 225 -5.68 -8.83 -9.75
N PHE A 226 -6.51 -8.95 -10.79
CA PHE A 226 -7.37 -10.11 -10.96
C PHE A 226 -6.57 -11.37 -11.27
N GLY A 227 -5.49 -11.25 -12.05
CA GLY A 227 -4.56 -12.34 -12.34
C GLY A 227 -3.87 -12.85 -11.07
N THR A 228 -3.41 -11.97 -10.19
CA THR A 228 -2.76 -12.38 -8.93
C THR A 228 -3.75 -13.08 -8.00
N PHE A 229 -4.97 -12.56 -7.84
CA PHE A 229 -6.01 -13.25 -7.05
C PHE A 229 -6.38 -14.60 -7.67
N TYR A 230 -6.42 -14.70 -9.00
CA TYR A 230 -6.64 -15.96 -9.71
C TYR A 230 -5.56 -17.00 -9.40
N LEU A 231 -4.29 -16.63 -9.60
CA LEU A 231 -3.13 -17.50 -9.42
C LEU A 231 -2.97 -17.96 -7.97
N LEU A 232 -3.10 -17.03 -7.00
CA LEU A 232 -2.95 -17.37 -5.58
C LEU A 232 -4.03 -18.34 -5.08
N ARG A 233 -5.20 -18.37 -5.71
CA ARG A 233 -6.27 -19.32 -5.36
C ARG A 233 -6.11 -20.70 -5.99
N LEU A 234 -5.28 -20.83 -7.03
CA LEU A 234 -4.93 -22.15 -7.58
C LEU A 234 -4.01 -22.92 -6.65
N ILE A 235 -3.30 -22.23 -5.76
CA ILE A 235 -2.33 -22.84 -4.84
C ILE A 235 -3.04 -23.12 -3.50
N PRO A 236 -3.16 -24.39 -3.08
CA PRO A 236 -3.69 -24.72 -1.76
C PRO A 236 -2.65 -24.35 -0.71
N PHE A 237 -2.72 -23.14 -0.13
CA PHE A 237 -1.83 -22.76 0.95
C PHE A 237 -2.22 -23.48 2.24
N PRO A 238 -1.35 -24.33 2.81
CA PRO A 238 -1.54 -24.79 4.18
C PRO A 238 -1.41 -23.60 5.15
N PRO A 239 -1.88 -23.72 6.40
CA PRO A 239 -1.82 -22.64 7.40
C PRO A 239 -0.40 -22.07 7.61
N HIS A 240 0.62 -22.88 7.32
CA HIS A 240 2.03 -22.49 7.29
C HIS A 240 2.64 -22.94 5.94
N PRO A 241 2.55 -22.13 4.87
CA PRO A 241 3.08 -22.51 3.57
C PRO A 241 4.62 -22.63 3.64
N ARG A 242 5.10 -23.87 3.58
CA ARG A 242 6.55 -24.17 3.46
C ARG A 242 7.06 -23.54 2.15
N GLY A 243 8.19 -22.85 2.20
CA GLY A 243 8.80 -22.17 1.04
C GLY A 243 8.33 -20.74 0.78
N LEU A 244 7.19 -20.30 1.34
CA LEU A 244 6.70 -18.90 1.21
C LEU A 244 6.94 -18.07 2.47
N GLY A 245 7.88 -18.53 3.30
CA GLY A 245 8.23 -17.87 4.56
C GLY A 245 8.65 -16.42 4.36
N LEU A 246 9.46 -16.14 3.33
CA LEU A 246 9.90 -14.77 3.03
C LEU A 246 8.73 -13.87 2.60
N LEU A 247 7.91 -14.29 1.63
CA LEU A 247 6.77 -13.49 1.17
C LEU A 247 5.78 -13.23 2.30
N THR A 248 5.50 -14.26 3.11
CA THR A 248 4.63 -14.12 4.28
C THR A 248 5.25 -13.16 5.29
N PHE A 249 6.53 -13.31 5.61
CA PHE A 249 7.25 -12.41 6.53
C PHE A 249 7.22 -10.94 6.07
N LEU A 250 7.53 -10.69 4.79
CA LEU A 250 7.50 -9.36 4.19
C LEU A 250 6.09 -8.77 4.23
N GLY A 251 5.07 -9.54 3.87
CA GLY A 251 3.69 -9.08 3.86
C GLY A 251 3.13 -8.79 5.25
N GLN A 252 3.48 -9.61 6.23
CA GLN A 252 3.10 -9.41 7.64
C GLN A 252 3.70 -8.14 8.22
N ASN A 253 4.91 -7.80 7.79
CA ASN A 253 5.69 -6.66 8.25
C ASN A 253 5.83 -5.56 7.19
N SER A 254 4.87 -5.45 6.27
CA SER A 254 4.95 -4.57 5.09
C SER A 254 5.13 -3.09 5.43
N LEU A 255 4.53 -2.62 6.54
CA LEU A 255 4.76 -1.25 7.01
C LEU A 255 6.20 -1.04 7.47
N LEU A 256 6.78 -2.00 8.21
CA LEU A 256 8.18 -1.95 8.61
C LEU A 256 9.11 -2.04 7.41
N PHE A 257 8.78 -2.92 6.46
CA PHE A 257 9.49 -3.02 5.19
C PHE A 257 9.57 -1.66 4.47
N LEU A 258 8.45 -0.94 4.38
CA LEU A 258 8.40 0.39 3.75
C LEU A 258 9.43 1.35 4.36
N TYR A 259 9.50 1.43 5.69
CA TYR A 259 10.44 2.30 6.40
C TYR A 259 11.89 1.80 6.46
N VAL A 260 12.16 0.53 6.17
CA VAL A 260 13.53 -0.03 6.18
C VAL A 260 14.14 -0.05 4.78
N HIS A 261 13.39 -0.53 3.77
CA HIS A 261 13.97 -0.74 2.44
C HIS A 261 14.33 0.59 1.74
N PHE A 262 13.51 1.62 1.93
CA PHE A 262 13.70 2.89 1.22
C PHE A 262 14.97 3.62 1.67
N PRO A 263 15.27 3.77 2.98
CA PRO A 263 16.56 4.30 3.43
C PRO A 263 17.77 3.48 2.98
N ILE A 264 17.65 2.15 2.91
CA ILE A 264 18.74 1.29 2.42
C ILE A 264 19.03 1.58 0.94
N ILE A 265 17.99 1.68 0.11
CA ILE A 265 18.14 2.04 -1.31
C ILE A 265 18.79 3.42 -1.43
N LEU A 266 18.34 4.40 -0.66
CA LEU A 266 18.89 5.75 -0.69
C LEU A 266 20.36 5.76 -0.26
N TYR A 267 20.71 5.05 0.81
CA TYR A 267 22.10 4.90 1.24
C TYR A 267 22.98 4.28 0.15
N PHE A 268 22.54 3.18 -0.47
CA PHE A 268 23.30 2.55 -1.55
C PHE A 268 23.47 3.43 -2.79
N LYS A 269 22.48 4.27 -3.09
CA LYS A 269 22.59 5.28 -4.15
C LYS A 269 23.58 6.37 -3.80
N GLU A 270 23.55 6.87 -2.56
CA GLU A 270 24.41 7.93 -2.06
C GLU A 270 25.89 7.53 -2.09
N ILE A 271 26.20 6.30 -1.65
CA ILE A 271 27.58 5.77 -1.74
C ILE A 271 27.95 5.32 -3.16
N HIS A 272 27.03 5.44 -4.14
CA HIS A 272 27.23 4.98 -5.50
C HIS A 272 27.74 3.53 -5.59
N ILE A 273 27.13 2.61 -4.84
CA ILE A 273 27.64 1.23 -4.70
C ILE A 273 27.84 0.52 -6.05
N GLN A 274 26.98 0.84 -7.02
CA GLN A 274 27.05 0.34 -8.38
C GLN A 274 28.33 0.76 -9.12
N ASN A 275 28.89 1.92 -8.82
CA ASN A 275 30.12 2.42 -9.45
C ASN A 275 31.36 1.87 -8.75
N ILE A 276 31.25 1.53 -7.46
CA ILE A 276 32.32 0.95 -6.66
C ILE A 276 32.55 -0.52 -7.03
N TYR A 277 31.48 -1.28 -7.23
CA TYR A 277 31.55 -2.71 -7.52
C TYR A 277 31.11 -2.99 -8.95
N THR A 278 32.08 -3.23 -9.84
CA THR A 278 31.86 -3.56 -11.26
C THR A 278 30.87 -4.71 -11.46
N VAL A 279 30.91 -5.72 -10.59
CA VAL A 279 29.98 -6.86 -10.64
C VAL A 279 28.52 -6.41 -10.49
N ILE A 280 28.22 -5.40 -9.68
CA ILE A 280 26.87 -4.85 -9.51
C ILE A 280 26.46 -4.01 -10.72
N PHE A 281 27.40 -3.25 -11.30
CA PHE A 281 27.18 -2.49 -12.53
C PHE A 281 26.79 -3.42 -13.69
N GLU A 282 27.55 -4.50 -13.88
CA GLU A 282 27.31 -5.51 -14.92
C GLU A 282 26.06 -6.34 -14.64
N ASN A 283 25.68 -6.49 -13.37
CA ASN A 283 24.55 -7.31 -12.92
C ASN A 283 23.62 -6.53 -11.97
N PRO A 284 22.78 -5.60 -12.48
CA PRO A 284 21.93 -4.74 -11.66
C PRO A 284 20.99 -5.46 -10.70
N TYR A 285 20.60 -6.70 -10.98
CA TYR A 285 19.78 -7.51 -10.08
C TYR A 285 20.48 -7.80 -8.74
N LEU A 286 21.82 -7.78 -8.70
CA LEU A 286 22.58 -7.92 -7.44
C LEU A 286 22.33 -6.76 -6.49
N PHE A 287 22.07 -5.56 -7.01
CA PHE A 287 21.63 -4.43 -6.18
C PHE A 287 20.30 -4.75 -5.48
N TRP A 288 19.35 -5.36 -6.21
CA TRP A 288 18.05 -5.73 -5.64
C TRP A 288 18.17 -6.84 -4.61
N VAL A 289 18.99 -7.87 -4.89
CA VAL A 289 19.27 -8.97 -3.95
C VAL A 289 19.93 -8.44 -2.68
N LEU A 290 20.94 -7.58 -2.82
CA LEU A 290 21.64 -6.97 -1.69
C LEU A 290 20.69 -6.09 -0.85
N THR A 291 19.88 -5.27 -1.50
CA THR A 291 18.86 -4.42 -0.85
C THR A 291 17.87 -5.28 -0.08
N LEU A 292 17.34 -6.35 -0.70
CA LEU A 292 16.40 -7.26 -0.06
C LEU A 292 17.02 -7.96 1.15
N ALA A 293 18.23 -8.50 0.99
CA ALA A 293 18.94 -9.19 2.06
C ALA A 293 19.17 -8.26 3.26
N LEU A 294 19.70 -7.06 3.02
CA LEU A 294 19.94 -6.09 4.09
C LEU A 294 18.64 -5.62 4.73
N THR A 295 17.59 -5.40 3.93
CA THR A 295 16.25 -5.05 4.45
C THR A 295 15.74 -6.13 5.40
N VAL A 296 15.81 -7.40 5.01
CA VAL A 296 15.36 -8.51 5.85
C VAL A 296 16.19 -8.60 7.14
N ILE A 297 17.53 -8.48 7.04
CA ILE A 297 18.42 -8.51 8.21
C ILE A 297 18.05 -7.40 9.20
N VAL A 298 17.94 -6.16 8.71
CA VAL A 298 17.59 -4.99 9.55
C VAL A 298 16.21 -5.16 10.16
N MET A 299 15.21 -5.60 9.39
CA MET A 299 13.86 -5.88 9.91
C MET A 299 13.90 -6.93 11.02
N VAL A 300 14.62 -8.03 10.83
CA VAL A 300 14.76 -9.09 11.85
C VAL A 300 15.36 -8.54 13.12
N ILE A 301 16.41 -7.71 13.04
CA ILE A 301 17.03 -7.05 14.20
C ILE A 301 16.04 -6.11 14.89
N LEU A 302 15.36 -5.24 14.13
CA LEU A 302 14.41 -4.26 14.68
C LEU A 302 13.22 -4.91 15.38
N LEU A 303 12.78 -6.08 14.91
CA LEU A 303 11.70 -6.86 15.54
C LEU A 303 12.07 -7.40 16.94
N TRP A 304 13.31 -7.22 17.41
CA TRP A 304 13.64 -7.45 18.82
C TRP A 304 13.15 -6.32 19.73
N LEU A 305 13.01 -5.09 19.24
CA LEU A 305 12.59 -3.94 20.07
C LEU A 305 11.21 -4.14 20.71
N PRO A 306 10.17 -4.62 19.99
CA PRO A 306 8.87 -4.90 20.59
C PRO A 306 8.86 -6.06 21.60
N ARG A 307 9.97 -6.80 21.76
CA ARG A 307 10.11 -7.80 22.84
C ARG A 307 10.40 -7.16 24.19
N SER A 308 10.88 -5.92 24.22
CA SER A 308 11.07 -5.17 25.46
C SER A 308 9.71 -4.85 26.09
N LYS A 309 9.54 -5.28 27.35
CA LYS A 309 8.33 -5.00 28.13
C LYS A 309 8.15 -3.51 28.37
N ALA A 310 9.24 -2.77 28.64
CA ALA A 310 9.20 -1.34 28.91
C ALA A 310 8.72 -0.55 27.68
N LEU A 311 9.31 -0.80 26.50
CA LEU A 311 8.87 -0.15 25.26
C LEU A 311 7.44 -0.55 24.91
N THR A 312 7.09 -1.82 25.06
CA THR A 312 5.72 -2.29 24.80
C THR A 312 4.70 -1.61 25.72
N ALA A 313 5.02 -1.43 27.01
CA ALA A 313 4.15 -0.76 27.96
C ALA A 313 3.97 0.72 27.60
N LEU A 314 5.05 1.40 27.19
CA LEU A 314 5.00 2.78 26.72
C LEU A 314 4.04 2.94 25.53
N PHE A 315 4.24 2.15 24.47
CA PHE A 315 3.40 2.21 23.25
C PHE A 315 1.99 1.65 23.42
N SER A 316 1.64 1.15 24.60
CA SER A 316 0.26 0.77 24.95
C SER A 316 -0.57 1.95 25.46
N GLN A 317 0.01 3.15 25.56
CA GLN A 317 -0.65 4.35 26.07
C GLN A 317 -0.98 5.32 24.93
N LEU A 318 -2.22 5.83 24.90
CA LEU A 318 -2.67 6.78 23.87
C LEU A 318 -1.84 8.08 23.81
N PRO A 319 -1.41 8.69 24.94
CA PRO A 319 -0.58 9.90 24.90
C PRO A 319 0.71 9.74 24.10
N VAL A 320 1.33 8.56 24.09
CA VAL A 320 2.57 8.31 23.32
C VAL A 320 2.30 8.45 21.82
N TRP A 321 1.14 8.00 21.35
CA TRP A 321 0.76 8.13 19.95
C TRP A 321 0.45 9.58 19.56
N LEU A 322 -0.16 10.35 20.47
CA LEU A 322 -0.38 11.79 20.26
C LEU A 322 0.95 12.55 20.19
N VAL A 323 1.91 12.20 21.06
CA VAL A 323 3.26 12.76 21.02
C VAL A 323 3.95 12.40 19.71
N LEU A 324 3.83 11.16 19.21
CA LEU A 324 4.40 10.79 17.91
C LEU A 324 3.79 11.59 16.76
N VAL A 325 2.46 11.74 16.72
CA VAL A 325 1.80 12.62 15.74
C VAL A 325 2.37 14.02 15.82
N PHE A 326 2.44 14.60 17.02
CA PHE A 326 3.01 15.92 17.22
C PHE A 326 4.45 16.00 16.71
N LEU A 327 5.30 15.01 17.01
CA LEU A 327 6.69 14.99 16.58
C LEU A 327 6.85 14.94 15.07
N VAL A 328 6.07 14.12 14.36
CA VAL A 328 6.10 14.04 12.88
C VAL A 328 5.83 15.42 12.27
N PHE A 329 4.86 16.17 12.78
CA PHE A 329 4.60 17.52 12.27
C PHE A 329 5.64 18.55 12.76
N ALA A 330 6.05 18.47 14.03
CA ALA A 330 6.95 19.44 14.65
C ALA A 330 8.38 19.38 14.09
N VAL A 331 8.95 18.17 13.98
CA VAL A 331 10.23 17.93 13.30
C VAL A 331 10.21 18.57 11.95
N GLY A 332 9.08 18.39 11.27
CA GLY A 332 8.92 18.94 9.98
C GLY A 332 8.82 20.46 9.84
N ILE A 333 8.08 21.09 10.73
CA ILE A 333 7.82 22.53 10.67
C ILE A 333 9.02 23.31 11.18
N TYR A 334 9.68 22.82 12.23
CA TYR A 334 10.68 23.57 12.98
C TYR A 334 12.12 23.25 12.57
N ILE A 335 12.42 22.03 12.10
CA ILE A 335 13.78 21.67 11.69
C ILE A 335 13.98 22.04 10.22
N ARG A 336 14.76 23.09 9.96
CA ARG A 336 15.08 23.57 8.60
C ARG A 336 16.13 22.71 7.89
N ASN A 337 16.97 21.99 8.65
CA ASN A 337 18.01 21.16 8.07
C ASN A 337 17.40 19.84 7.54
N ARG A 338 17.31 19.74 6.22
CA ARG A 338 16.73 18.59 5.51
C ARG A 338 17.36 17.25 5.90
N PHE A 339 18.68 17.23 6.11
CA PHE A 339 19.40 16.01 6.49
C PHE A 339 18.92 15.51 7.85
N PHE A 340 18.89 16.37 8.87
CA PHE A 340 18.40 15.97 10.19
C PHE A 340 16.93 15.59 10.19
N THR A 341 16.08 16.37 9.52
CA THR A 341 14.65 16.06 9.36
C THR A 341 14.48 14.65 8.80
N TYR A 342 15.21 14.30 7.74
CA TYR A 342 15.14 13.00 7.08
C TYR A 342 15.41 11.83 8.05
N TYR A 343 16.51 11.84 8.81
CA TYR A 343 16.82 10.74 9.72
C TYR A 343 15.88 10.66 10.92
N ILE A 344 15.40 11.80 11.42
CA ILE A 344 14.43 11.82 12.51
C ILE A 344 13.11 11.20 12.04
N GLU A 345 12.63 11.55 10.85
CA GLU A 345 11.39 11.01 10.29
C GLU A 345 11.51 9.51 9.98
N ILE A 346 12.67 9.03 9.54
CA ILE A 346 12.95 7.59 9.47
C ILE A 346 12.82 6.94 10.85
N GLY A 347 13.46 7.52 11.87
CA GLY A 347 13.41 7.00 13.23
C GLY A 347 11.97 6.93 13.77
N LEU A 348 11.20 8.01 13.59
CA LEU A 348 9.78 8.06 13.94
C LEU A 348 8.98 7.00 13.16
N GLY A 349 9.19 6.91 11.86
CA GLY A 349 8.56 5.94 10.98
C GLY A 349 8.81 4.48 11.38
N LEU A 350 10.05 4.15 11.77
CA LEU A 350 10.41 2.83 12.29
C LEU A 350 9.69 2.51 13.61
N LEU A 351 9.61 3.46 14.54
CA LEU A 351 8.85 3.30 15.79
C LEU A 351 7.37 3.09 15.51
N ILE A 352 6.79 3.90 14.62
CA ILE A 352 5.40 3.75 14.18
C ILE A 352 5.19 2.35 13.62
N ALA A 353 6.02 1.91 12.68
CA ALA A 353 5.87 0.62 12.02
C ALA A 353 5.99 -0.58 12.96
N LEU A 354 6.94 -0.53 13.91
CA LEU A 354 7.17 -1.60 14.88
C LEU A 354 6.02 -1.74 15.88
N PHE A 355 5.46 -0.63 16.34
CA PHE A 355 4.48 -0.62 17.43
C PHE A 355 3.03 -0.40 16.95
N TYR A 356 2.78 -0.16 15.66
CA TYR A 356 1.43 0.03 15.10
C TYR A 356 0.42 -1.08 15.50
N PRO A 357 0.80 -2.37 15.59
CA PRO A 357 -0.12 -3.39 16.11
C PRO A 357 -0.64 -3.10 17.53
N ARG A 358 0.14 -2.42 18.37
CA ARG A 358 -0.28 -2.00 19.73
C ARG A 358 -1.31 -0.90 19.68
N LEU A 359 -1.15 0.09 18.80
CA LEU A 359 -2.17 1.12 18.56
C LEU A 359 -3.50 0.48 18.13
N ALA A 360 -3.43 -0.43 17.16
CA ALA A 360 -4.62 -1.13 16.69
C ALA A 360 -5.31 -1.91 17.82
N ASN A 361 -4.54 -2.58 18.69
CA ASN A 361 -5.10 -3.31 19.85
C ASN A 361 -5.67 -2.37 20.93
N LEU A 362 -5.05 -1.20 21.14
CA LEU A 362 -5.51 -0.18 22.08
C LEU A 362 -6.87 0.40 21.67
N LEU A 363 -7.04 0.68 20.37
CA LEU A 363 -8.22 1.38 19.86
C LEU A 363 -9.36 0.45 19.42
N LYS A 364 -9.04 -0.73 18.86
CA LYS A 364 -10.05 -1.61 18.25
C LYS A 364 -10.75 -2.47 19.29
N GLN A 365 -11.98 -2.12 19.58
CA GLN A 365 -12.90 -2.94 20.38
C GLN A 365 -13.67 -3.91 19.48
N ARG A 366 -13.81 -5.17 19.91
CA ARG A 366 -14.66 -6.16 19.21
C ARG A 366 -16.13 -5.72 19.28
N SER A 367 -16.88 -5.96 18.22
CA SER A 367 -18.34 -5.77 18.23
C SER A 367 -19.02 -6.91 18.97
N SER A 368 -19.99 -6.60 19.84
CA SER A 368 -20.80 -7.56 20.60
C SER A 368 -21.80 -8.37 19.75
N GLN A 369 -21.81 -8.20 18.43
CA GLN A 369 -22.83 -8.73 17.52
C GLN A 369 -22.75 -10.23 17.20
N ASN A 370 -21.84 -11.01 17.81
CA ASN A 370 -21.84 -12.49 17.69
C ASN A 370 -22.36 -13.22 18.96
N THR A 371 -23.00 -12.45 19.84
CA THR A 371 -23.84 -12.80 21.00
C THR A 371 -25.16 -13.53 20.81
N SER A 372 -25.52 -14.09 19.65
CA SER A 372 -26.82 -14.77 19.52
C SER A 372 -26.66 -16.26 19.84
N PRO A 373 -27.18 -16.77 20.97
CA PRO A 373 -27.26 -18.20 21.19
C PRO A 373 -28.22 -18.78 20.14
N SER A 374 -27.68 -19.65 19.29
CA SER A 374 -28.48 -20.61 18.52
C SER A 374 -28.93 -21.73 19.42
#